data_AF-A0A6L6IVM5-F1
#
_entry.id   AF-A0A6L6IVM5-F1
#
_cell.length_a   1.000
_cell.length_b   1.000
_cell.length_c   1.000
_cell.angle_alpha   90.00
_cell.angle_beta   90.00
_cell.angle_gamma   90.00
#
_symmetry.space_group_name_H-M   'P 1'
#
loop_
_entity.id
_entity.type
_entity.pdbx_description
1 polymer ?
#
loop_
_entity_poly.entity_id
_entity_poly.type
_entity_poly.pdbx_seq_one_letter_code
_entity_poly.pdbx_strand_id
1 'polypeptide(L)'
;MADALDLARAMRGHVWPNPPVGCVIATGDRLIATGATQPGGRPHAERLALERAGNAARGASLYVTLEPCCHHGQTPPCADAIIAAGVARVVASLRDPDPRVNGGGFARLRQAGIAVDIGPGADEAAAIMSGFLHRIRSGQPQRMLLDRPTDAIPDGADGLLTPRGLVLRGRPLLALDPHRPVWPQLGQLGLTLVAVSP
;
A
#
# COMPACT_ATOMS: atom_id res chain seq x y z
N MET A 1 -1.62 1.51 -16.04
CA MET A 1 -0.82 1.96 -14.88
C MET A 1 -1.45 3.17 -14.21
N ALA A 2 -1.80 4.23 -14.94
CA ALA A 2 -2.54 5.39 -14.39
C ALA A 2 -3.74 4.97 -13.50
N ASP A 3 -4.62 4.10 -14.00
CA ASP A 3 -5.75 3.59 -13.22
C ASP A 3 -5.34 2.91 -11.90
N ALA A 4 -4.22 2.19 -11.88
CA ALA A 4 -3.71 1.56 -10.66
C ALA A 4 -3.20 2.61 -9.66
N LEU A 5 -2.63 3.72 -10.14
CA LEU A 5 -2.19 4.85 -9.30
C LEU A 5 -3.38 5.63 -8.74
N ASP A 6 -4.45 5.80 -9.50
CA ASP A 6 -5.69 6.44 -9.03
C ASP A 6 -6.35 5.62 -7.92
N LEU A 7 -6.44 4.29 -8.11
CA LEU A 7 -6.90 3.35 -7.09
C LEU A 7 -6.04 3.41 -5.83
N ALA A 8 -4.72 3.47 -5.97
CA ALA A 8 -3.78 3.62 -4.86
C ALA A 8 -4.02 4.95 -4.12
N ARG A 9 -4.12 6.06 -4.85
CA ARG A 9 -4.32 7.40 -4.29
C ARG A 9 -5.60 7.48 -3.45
N ALA A 10 -6.69 6.88 -3.92
CA ALA A 10 -7.97 6.86 -3.22
C ALA A 10 -7.91 6.15 -1.86
N MET A 11 -6.92 5.27 -1.63
CA MET A 11 -6.80 4.49 -0.39
C MET A 11 -5.84 5.09 0.65
N ARG A 12 -5.21 6.23 0.36
CA ARG A 12 -4.30 6.90 1.31
C ARG A 12 -5.03 7.26 2.62
N GLY A 13 -4.42 6.99 3.76
CA GLY A 13 -5.02 7.26 5.08
C GLY A 13 -6.04 6.21 5.56
N HIS A 14 -6.36 5.20 4.74
CA HIS A 14 -7.42 4.23 5.04
C HIS A 14 -6.91 2.80 5.29
N VAL A 15 -5.69 2.48 4.86
CA VAL A 15 -5.21 1.09 4.77
C VAL A 15 -4.01 0.77 5.65
N TRP A 16 -3.59 1.73 6.49
CA TRP A 16 -2.51 1.53 7.44
C TRP A 16 -2.80 0.31 8.34
N PRO A 17 -1.77 -0.48 8.71
CA PRO A 17 -0.35 -0.24 8.48
C PRO A 17 0.15 -0.65 7.08
N ASN A 18 -0.70 -1.14 6.18
CA ASN A 18 -0.26 -1.57 4.86
C ASN A 18 -0.14 -0.39 3.87
N PRO A 19 0.57 -0.55 2.74
CA PRO A 19 0.64 0.50 1.72
C PRO A 19 -0.68 0.62 0.94
N PRO A 20 -1.07 1.85 0.52
CA PRO A 20 -2.15 2.06 -0.42
C PRO A 20 -1.71 1.63 -1.82
N VAL A 21 -1.93 0.35 -2.14
CA VAL A 21 -1.61 -0.24 -3.44
C VAL A 21 -2.86 -0.30 -4.28
N GLY A 22 -2.75 0.06 -5.55
CA GLY A 22 -3.73 -0.25 -6.58
C GLY A 22 -3.19 -1.29 -7.56
N CYS A 23 -4.12 -2.06 -8.13
CA CYS A 23 -3.89 -3.16 -9.05
C CYS A 23 -4.96 -3.17 -10.15
N VAL A 24 -4.54 -3.43 -11.39
CA VAL A 24 -5.39 -3.53 -12.57
C VAL A 24 -4.99 -4.75 -13.37
N ILE A 25 -5.96 -5.52 -13.85
CA ILE A 25 -5.76 -6.65 -14.76
C ILE A 25 -6.39 -6.29 -16.10
N ALA A 26 -5.64 -6.49 -17.20
CA ALA A 26 -6.10 -6.14 -18.55
C ALA A 26 -5.50 -7.08 -19.61
N THR A 27 -6.19 -7.18 -20.75
CA THR A 27 -5.71 -7.86 -21.97
C THR A 27 -5.77 -6.88 -23.13
N GLY A 28 -4.61 -6.47 -23.65
CA GLY A 28 -4.54 -5.32 -24.58
C GLY A 28 -5.13 -4.08 -23.91
N ASP A 29 -6.04 -3.40 -24.61
CA ASP A 29 -6.74 -2.22 -24.12
C ASP A 29 -8.00 -2.55 -23.29
N ARG A 30 -8.32 -3.84 -23.12
CA ARG A 30 -9.51 -4.27 -22.37
C ARG A 30 -9.20 -4.43 -20.89
N LEU A 31 -9.76 -3.56 -20.07
CA LEU A 31 -9.83 -3.72 -18.62
C LEU A 31 -10.64 -4.96 -18.25
N ILE A 32 -10.08 -5.83 -17.41
CA ILE A 32 -10.74 -7.05 -16.89
C ILE A 32 -11.22 -6.82 -15.46
N ALA A 33 -10.33 -6.35 -14.59
CA ALA A 33 -10.64 -6.15 -13.18
C ALA A 33 -9.73 -5.11 -12.54
N THR A 34 -10.21 -4.55 -11.44
CA THR A 34 -9.48 -3.60 -10.61
C THR A 34 -9.51 -4.04 -9.15
N GLY A 35 -8.48 -3.65 -8.41
CA GLY A 35 -8.38 -3.85 -6.97
C GLY A 35 -7.54 -2.77 -6.34
N ALA A 36 -7.84 -2.45 -5.08
CA ALA A 36 -7.02 -1.63 -4.22
C ALA A 36 -6.90 -2.30 -2.86
N THR A 37 -5.82 -2.05 -2.12
CA THR A 37 -5.71 -2.49 -0.72
C THR A 37 -6.93 -1.98 0.03
N GLN A 38 -7.64 -2.86 0.73
CA GLN A 38 -8.86 -2.48 1.44
C GLN A 38 -8.57 -1.94 2.85
N PRO A 39 -9.52 -1.20 3.48
CA PRO A 39 -9.35 -0.72 4.85
C PRO A 39 -8.96 -1.81 5.84
N GLY A 40 -8.08 -1.49 6.79
CA GLY A 40 -7.41 -2.51 7.62
C GLY A 40 -6.23 -3.19 6.93
N GLY A 41 -5.98 -2.83 5.66
CA GLY A 41 -4.83 -3.25 4.87
C GLY A 41 -4.96 -4.65 4.25
N ARG A 42 -6.16 -5.22 4.27
CA ARG A 42 -6.50 -6.50 3.65
C ARG A 42 -7.96 -6.48 3.14
N PRO A 43 -8.28 -7.21 2.05
CA PRO A 43 -7.34 -7.89 1.16
C PRO A 43 -6.37 -6.93 0.46
N HIS A 44 -5.25 -7.47 -0.03
CA HIS A 44 -4.34 -6.74 -0.91
C HIS A 44 -4.99 -6.44 -2.26
N ALA A 45 -4.46 -5.43 -2.95
CA ALA A 45 -4.96 -5.00 -4.27
C ALA A 45 -4.97 -6.14 -5.29
N GLU A 46 -3.89 -6.92 -5.35
CA GLU A 46 -3.74 -8.03 -6.29
C GLU A 46 -4.74 -9.14 -6.01
N ARG A 47 -4.97 -9.46 -4.72
CA ARG A 47 -5.96 -10.46 -4.31
C ARG A 47 -7.36 -10.08 -4.77
N LEU A 48 -7.76 -8.84 -4.51
CA LEU A 48 -9.08 -8.35 -4.89
C LEU A 48 -9.25 -8.30 -6.42
N ALA A 49 -8.23 -7.85 -7.15
CA ALA A 49 -8.26 -7.81 -8.61
C ALA A 49 -8.35 -9.21 -9.22
N LEU A 50 -7.54 -10.16 -8.71
CA LEU A 50 -7.55 -11.55 -9.19
C LEU A 50 -8.86 -12.27 -8.88
N GLU A 51 -9.43 -12.07 -7.69
CA GLU A 51 -10.74 -12.61 -7.32
C GLU A 51 -11.83 -12.13 -8.27
N ARG A 52 -11.87 -10.82 -8.55
CA ARG A 52 -12.82 -10.22 -9.48
C ARG A 52 -12.63 -10.68 -10.92
N ALA A 53 -11.38 -10.88 -11.34
CA ALA A 53 -11.07 -11.35 -12.69
C ALA A 53 -11.43 -12.83 -12.89
N GLY A 54 -11.28 -13.67 -11.85
CA GLY A 54 -11.44 -15.11 -11.94
C GLY A 54 -10.59 -15.70 -13.07
N ASN A 55 -11.19 -16.57 -13.88
CA ASN A 55 -10.51 -17.22 -15.00
C ASN A 55 -10.04 -16.26 -16.10
N ALA A 56 -10.58 -15.03 -16.16
CA ALA A 56 -10.17 -14.04 -17.15
C ALA A 56 -8.75 -13.48 -16.88
N ALA A 57 -8.19 -13.68 -15.68
CA ALA A 57 -6.81 -13.31 -15.38
C ALA A 57 -5.77 -14.14 -16.14
N ARG A 58 -6.13 -15.35 -16.60
CA ARG A 58 -5.20 -16.25 -17.27
C ARG A 58 -4.75 -15.66 -18.60
N GLY A 59 -3.43 -15.57 -18.78
CA GLY A 59 -2.83 -14.96 -19.97
C GLY A 59 -2.85 -13.43 -19.99
N ALA A 60 -3.45 -12.77 -18.99
CA ALA A 60 -3.57 -11.32 -18.94
C ALA A 60 -2.29 -10.63 -18.43
N SER A 61 -2.25 -9.30 -18.53
CA SER A 61 -1.26 -8.45 -17.86
C SER A 61 -1.84 -7.90 -16.55
N LEU A 62 -1.02 -7.92 -15.49
CA LEU A 62 -1.34 -7.32 -14.19
C LEU A 62 -0.44 -6.11 -13.95
N TYR A 63 -1.05 -4.95 -13.71
CA TYR A 63 -0.39 -3.69 -13.40
C TYR A 63 -0.58 -3.41 -11.92
N VAL A 64 0.50 -3.19 -11.18
CA VAL A 64 0.46 -2.99 -9.73
C VAL A 64 1.41 -1.87 -9.32
N THR A 65 1.02 -1.09 -8.32
CA THR A 65 1.80 0.09 -7.90
C THR A 65 2.99 -0.23 -7.00
N LEU A 66 3.06 -1.43 -6.42
CA LEU A 66 4.16 -1.91 -5.58
C LEU A 66 4.46 -3.38 -5.89
N GLU A 67 5.68 -3.82 -5.64
CA GLU A 67 6.09 -5.22 -5.78
C GLU A 67 5.12 -6.17 -5.04
N PRO A 68 4.61 -7.22 -5.72
CA PRO A 68 3.76 -8.22 -5.05
C PRO A 68 4.49 -8.93 -3.92
N CYS A 69 3.86 -9.03 -2.75
CA CYS A 69 4.49 -9.65 -1.59
C CYS A 69 4.83 -11.13 -1.84
N CYS A 70 5.96 -11.58 -1.29
CA CYS A 70 6.48 -12.95 -1.42
C CYS A 70 6.63 -13.71 -0.10
N HIS A 71 6.40 -13.05 1.04
CA HIS A 71 6.48 -13.67 2.36
C HIS A 71 5.10 -14.11 2.85
N HIS A 72 5.07 -15.17 3.67
CA HIS A 72 3.86 -15.61 4.36
C HIS A 72 3.62 -14.71 5.57
N GLY A 73 2.57 -13.90 5.51
CA GLY A 73 2.05 -13.12 6.64
C GLY A 73 0.74 -13.71 7.15
N GLN A 74 -0.25 -12.86 7.40
CA GLN A 74 -1.62 -13.28 7.72
C GLN A 74 -2.32 -14.00 6.56
N THR A 75 -1.94 -13.68 5.33
CA THR A 75 -2.46 -14.27 4.10
C THR A 75 -1.30 -14.83 3.27
N PRO A 76 -1.54 -15.84 2.41
CA PRO A 76 -0.49 -16.32 1.53
C PRO A 76 -0.01 -15.20 0.58
N PRO A 77 1.22 -15.30 0.04
CA PRO A 77 1.82 -14.25 -0.78
C PRO A 77 1.00 -13.90 -2.03
N CYS A 78 1.08 -12.64 -2.48
CA CYS A 78 0.41 -12.20 -3.70
C CYS A 78 1.11 -12.74 -4.94
N ALA A 79 2.45 -12.86 -4.92
CA ALA A 79 3.18 -13.52 -6.00
C ALA A 79 2.62 -14.92 -6.32
N ASP A 80 2.26 -15.69 -5.29
CA ASP A 80 1.74 -17.06 -5.42
C ASP A 80 0.35 -17.06 -6.05
N ALA A 81 -0.49 -16.11 -5.66
CA ALA A 81 -1.82 -15.94 -6.23
C ALA A 81 -1.76 -15.54 -7.73
N ILE A 82 -0.82 -14.66 -8.08
CA ILE A 82 -0.59 -14.23 -9.47
C ILE A 82 -0.13 -15.43 -10.32
N ILE A 83 0.78 -16.25 -9.79
CA ILE A 83 1.26 -17.47 -10.45
C ILE A 83 0.10 -18.47 -10.64
N ALA A 84 -0.67 -18.73 -9.58
CA ALA A 84 -1.80 -19.66 -9.63
C ALA A 84 -2.89 -19.21 -10.63
N ALA A 85 -3.10 -17.90 -10.77
CA ALA A 85 -4.04 -17.33 -11.74
C ALA A 85 -3.55 -17.43 -13.20
N GLY A 86 -2.28 -17.77 -13.43
CA GLY A 86 -1.72 -17.90 -14.77
C GLY A 86 -1.60 -16.57 -15.51
N VAL A 87 -1.34 -15.46 -14.80
CA VAL A 87 -1.03 -14.15 -15.39
C VAL A 87 0.24 -14.27 -16.24
N ALA A 88 0.24 -13.69 -17.44
CA ALA A 88 1.39 -13.79 -18.35
C ALA A 88 2.48 -12.74 -18.09
N ARG A 89 2.07 -11.56 -17.62
CA ARG A 89 2.96 -10.41 -17.42
C ARG A 89 2.55 -9.59 -16.21
N VAL A 90 3.53 -9.15 -15.42
CA VAL A 90 3.37 -8.20 -14.32
C VAL A 90 4.15 -6.93 -14.64
N VAL A 91 3.51 -5.77 -14.46
CA VAL A 91 4.13 -4.46 -14.56
C VAL A 91 3.99 -3.77 -13.22
N ALA A 92 5.10 -3.49 -12.56
CA ALA A 92 5.12 -2.85 -11.25
C ALA A 92 5.71 -1.44 -11.30
N SER A 93 5.17 -0.49 -10.54
CA SER A 93 5.80 0.85 -10.45
C SER A 93 7.06 0.82 -9.59
N LEU A 94 7.00 0.19 -8.42
CA LEU A 94 8.08 0.20 -7.43
C LEU A 94 8.49 -1.21 -6.98
N ARG A 95 9.78 -1.34 -6.65
CA ARG A 95 10.29 -2.44 -5.82
C ARG A 95 9.96 -2.13 -4.36
N ASP A 96 9.53 -3.14 -3.59
CA ASP A 96 9.20 -2.93 -2.19
C ASP A 96 10.48 -2.89 -1.35
N PRO A 97 10.77 -1.80 -0.59
CA PRO A 97 11.95 -1.75 0.25
C PRO A 97 11.86 -2.63 1.51
N ASP A 98 10.70 -3.21 1.82
CA ASP A 98 10.55 -4.14 2.95
C ASP A 98 11.54 -5.31 2.80
N PRO A 99 12.44 -5.56 3.77
CA PRO A 99 13.43 -6.62 3.69
C PRO A 99 12.85 -8.02 3.47
N ARG A 100 11.57 -8.23 3.81
CA ARG A 100 10.86 -9.49 3.63
C ARG A 100 10.32 -9.66 2.20
N VAL A 101 10.34 -8.60 1.39
CA VAL A 101 9.85 -8.58 0.01
C VAL A 101 11.00 -8.27 -0.95
N ASN A 102 11.64 -7.11 -0.80
CA ASN A 102 12.79 -6.58 -1.56
C ASN A 102 13.33 -7.43 -2.74
N GLY A 103 12.58 -7.50 -3.84
CA GLY A 103 12.94 -8.20 -5.07
C GLY A 103 12.60 -9.69 -5.13
N GLY A 104 12.25 -10.31 -4.00
CA GLY A 104 11.83 -11.71 -3.89
C GLY A 104 10.49 -12.00 -4.56
N GLY A 105 9.56 -11.03 -4.59
CA GLY A 105 8.30 -11.13 -5.33
C GLY A 105 8.56 -11.20 -6.82
N PHE A 106 9.38 -10.29 -7.33
CA PHE A 106 9.77 -10.32 -8.74
C PHE A 106 10.57 -11.56 -9.12
N ALA A 107 11.49 -12.01 -8.26
CA ALA A 107 12.27 -13.23 -8.50
C ALA A 107 11.34 -14.44 -8.63
N ARG A 108 10.35 -14.58 -7.73
CA ARG A 108 9.40 -15.69 -7.74
C ARG A 108 8.52 -15.69 -8.99
N LEU A 109 8.04 -14.52 -9.42
CA LEU A 109 7.26 -14.38 -10.66
C LEU A 109 8.07 -14.80 -11.89
N ARG A 110 9.33 -14.32 -11.99
CA ARG A 110 10.23 -14.67 -13.10
C ARG A 110 10.55 -16.16 -13.14
N GLN A 111 10.77 -16.79 -11.99
CA GLN A 111 11.01 -18.24 -11.90
C GLN A 111 9.82 -19.06 -12.38
N ALA A 112 8.60 -18.55 -12.22
CA ALA A 112 7.37 -19.16 -12.75
C ALA A 112 7.12 -18.86 -14.25
N GLY A 113 8.05 -18.19 -14.93
CA GLY A 113 7.92 -17.85 -16.35
C GLY A 113 7.08 -16.60 -16.65
N ILE A 114 6.75 -15.79 -15.64
CA ILE A 114 5.99 -14.55 -15.81
C ILE A 114 6.94 -13.41 -16.20
N ALA A 115 6.60 -12.67 -17.26
CA ALA A 115 7.35 -11.48 -17.65
C ALA A 115 7.17 -10.36 -16.60
N VAL A 116 8.24 -9.69 -16.18
CA VAL A 116 8.19 -8.66 -15.13
C VAL A 116 8.91 -7.39 -15.58
N ASP A 117 8.13 -6.31 -15.73
CA ASP A 117 8.60 -4.96 -16.00
C ASP A 117 8.43 -4.08 -14.75
N ILE A 118 9.41 -3.19 -14.49
CA ILE A 118 9.44 -2.34 -13.29
C ILE A 118 9.72 -0.89 -13.71
N GLY A 119 9.04 0.07 -13.10
CA GLY A 119 9.31 1.50 -13.26
C GLY A 119 8.18 2.38 -13.80
N PRO A 120 7.20 1.90 -14.59
CA PRO A 120 6.10 2.76 -15.03
C PRO A 120 5.36 3.42 -13.87
N GLY A 121 5.33 4.75 -13.83
CA GLY A 121 4.68 5.52 -12.76
C GLY A 121 5.41 5.53 -11.42
N ALA A 122 6.72 5.20 -11.38
CA ALA A 122 7.49 5.09 -10.14
C ALA A 122 7.46 6.33 -9.25
N ASP A 123 7.67 7.53 -9.82
CA ASP A 123 7.70 8.78 -9.04
C ASP A 123 6.34 9.07 -8.40
N GLU A 124 5.26 8.85 -9.14
CA GLU A 124 3.90 9.04 -8.67
C GLU A 124 3.52 8.01 -7.59
N ALA A 125 3.88 6.74 -7.80
CA ALA A 125 3.71 5.69 -6.80
C ALA A 125 4.48 6.02 -5.51
N ALA A 126 5.70 6.53 -5.62
CA ALA A 126 6.53 6.91 -4.48
C ALA A 126 5.93 8.08 -3.70
N ALA A 127 5.33 9.05 -4.40
CA ALA A 127 4.61 10.15 -3.76
C ALA A 127 3.36 9.66 -3.02
N ILE A 128 2.54 8.81 -3.67
CA ILE A 128 1.33 8.21 -3.08
C ILE A 128 1.66 7.42 -1.81
N MET A 129 2.74 6.62 -1.84
CA MET A 129 3.16 5.73 -0.75
C MET A 129 4.24 6.34 0.16
N SER A 130 4.49 7.65 0.08
CA SER A 130 5.58 8.34 0.80
C SER A 130 5.61 8.04 2.30
N GLY A 131 4.45 8.04 2.96
CA GLY A 131 4.34 7.70 4.39
C GLY A 131 4.74 6.25 4.69
N PHE A 132 4.29 5.29 3.88
CA PHE A 132 4.65 3.88 4.03
C PHE A 132 6.17 3.70 3.85
N LEU A 133 6.72 4.25 2.77
CA LEU A 133 8.14 4.15 2.44
C LEU A 133 9.01 4.82 3.51
N HIS A 134 8.58 5.96 4.05
CA HIS A 134 9.24 6.62 5.17
C HIS A 134 9.27 5.70 6.40
N ARG A 135 8.13 5.12 6.78
CA ARG A 135 8.03 4.24 7.95
C ARG A 135 8.89 2.98 7.83
N ILE A 136 8.96 2.36 6.65
CA ILE A 136 9.84 1.19 6.44
C ILE A 136 11.31 1.57 6.71
N ARG A 137 11.73 2.79 6.36
CA ARG A 137 13.11 3.25 6.58
C ARG A 137 13.38 3.72 8.01
N SER A 138 12.45 4.44 8.63
CA SER A 138 12.68 5.15 9.91
C SER A 138 12.08 4.44 11.12
N GLY A 139 11.17 3.50 10.91
CA GLY A 139 10.34 2.92 11.97
C GLY A 139 9.28 3.88 12.54
N GLN A 140 9.09 5.06 11.95
CA GLN A 140 8.19 6.12 12.44
C GLN A 140 7.30 6.64 11.29
N PRO A 141 6.10 7.17 11.56
CA PRO A 141 5.29 7.79 10.52
C PRO A 141 5.93 9.06 9.98
N GLN A 142 5.64 9.36 8.70
CA GLN A 142 5.91 10.67 8.13
C GLN A 142 5.03 11.73 8.82
N ARG A 143 5.56 12.95 8.94
CA ARG A 143 4.88 14.08 9.55
C ARG A 143 4.26 14.96 8.48
N MET A 144 2.99 15.31 8.64
CA MET A 144 2.32 16.35 7.87
C MET A 144 2.07 17.52 8.82
N LEU A 145 2.81 18.62 8.65
CA LEU A 145 2.63 19.82 9.46
C LEU A 145 1.47 20.62 8.89
N LEU A 146 0.51 20.97 9.75
CA LEU A 146 -0.62 21.82 9.37
C LEU A 146 -0.32 23.28 9.66
N ASP A 147 -0.86 24.16 8.81
CA ASP A 147 -0.72 25.61 8.93
C ASP A 147 -1.71 26.22 9.95
N ARG A 148 -2.80 25.50 10.24
CA ARG A 148 -3.84 25.91 11.17
C ARG A 148 -4.36 24.75 12.01
N PRO A 149 -4.90 25.02 13.21
CA PRO A 149 -5.58 24.01 13.99
C PRO A 149 -6.79 23.42 13.27
N THR A 150 -7.03 22.13 13.49
CA THR A 150 -8.19 21.40 12.98
C THR A 150 -8.51 20.26 13.94
N ASP A 151 -9.77 19.83 13.97
CA ASP A 151 -10.19 18.60 14.66
C ASP A 151 -10.43 17.45 13.65
N ALA A 152 -10.35 17.75 12.35
CA ALA A 152 -10.52 16.78 11.28
C ALA A 152 -9.18 16.22 10.82
N ILE A 153 -9.12 14.89 10.64
CA ILE A 153 -7.96 14.22 10.05
C ILE A 153 -7.87 14.60 8.56
N PRO A 154 -6.78 15.24 8.12
CA PRO A 154 -6.59 15.61 6.72
C PRO A 154 -6.59 14.40 5.79
N ASP A 155 -6.90 14.64 4.52
CA ASP A 155 -6.90 13.60 3.49
C ASP A 155 -5.51 12.99 3.34
N GLY A 156 -5.47 11.66 3.24
CA GLY A 156 -4.24 10.89 3.15
C GLY A 156 -3.47 10.73 4.47
N ALA A 157 -3.87 11.37 5.57
CA ALA A 157 -3.34 11.12 6.90
C ALA A 157 -4.09 9.98 7.60
N ASP A 158 -3.34 9.14 8.31
CA ASP A 158 -3.88 8.04 9.11
C ASP A 158 -4.52 8.57 10.41
N GLY A 159 -4.00 9.69 10.90
CA GLY A 159 -4.42 10.32 12.14
C GLY A 159 -3.94 11.76 12.28
N LEU A 160 -4.45 12.41 13.33
CA LEU A 160 -4.11 13.77 13.73
C LEU A 160 -3.58 13.76 15.16
N LEU A 161 -2.36 14.26 15.34
CA LEU A 161 -1.76 14.50 16.64
C LEU A 161 -2.19 15.87 17.14
N THR A 162 -2.78 15.88 18.34
CA THR A 162 -3.25 17.09 19.04
C THR A 162 -2.60 17.16 20.43
N PRO A 163 -2.68 18.30 21.14
CA PRO A 163 -2.22 18.38 22.54
C PRO A 163 -2.92 17.38 23.49
N ARG A 164 -4.12 16.91 23.15
CA ARG A 164 -4.89 15.95 23.96
C ARG A 164 -4.52 14.49 23.66
N GLY A 165 -3.80 14.23 22.58
CA GLY A 165 -3.46 12.88 22.13
C GLY A 165 -3.70 12.69 20.63
N LEU A 166 -3.76 11.42 20.21
CA LEU A 166 -3.87 11.01 18.82
C LEU A 166 -5.33 10.70 18.45
N VAL A 167 -5.83 11.39 17.43
CA VAL A 167 -7.13 11.09 16.81
C VAL A 167 -6.91 10.18 15.60
N LEU A 168 -7.63 9.06 15.54
CA LEU A 168 -7.61 8.11 14.42
C LEU A 168 -9.02 7.96 13.84
N ARG A 169 -9.12 7.74 12.52
CA ARG A 169 -10.43 7.60 11.86
C ARG A 169 -11.21 6.43 12.47
N GLY A 170 -12.45 6.71 12.90
CA GLY A 170 -13.36 5.70 13.45
C GLY A 170 -12.90 5.11 14.79
N ARG A 171 -11.99 5.77 15.53
CA ARG A 171 -11.53 5.31 16.85
C ARG A 171 -11.66 6.42 17.90
N PRO A 172 -11.85 6.06 19.18
CA PRO A 172 -11.71 7.01 20.28
C PRO A 172 -10.33 7.67 20.29
N LEU A 173 -10.24 8.84 20.94
CA LEU A 173 -8.97 9.52 21.21
C LEU A 173 -8.01 8.55 21.92
N LEU A 174 -6.82 8.38 21.36
CA LEU A 174 -5.77 7.57 21.95
C LEU A 174 -4.84 8.45 22.76
N ALA A 175 -4.82 8.24 24.07
CA ALA A 175 -3.83 8.82 24.96
C ALA A 175 -2.45 8.22 24.66
N LEU A 176 -1.44 9.09 24.54
CA LEU A 176 -0.05 8.69 24.40
C LEU A 176 0.62 8.73 25.78
N ASP A 177 1.63 7.89 25.98
CA ASP A 177 2.43 7.89 27.20
C ASP A 177 3.24 9.20 27.26
N PRO A 178 2.99 10.09 28.25
CA PRO A 178 3.69 11.37 28.34
C PRO A 178 5.17 11.21 28.72
N HIS A 179 5.57 10.04 29.23
CA HIS A 179 6.96 9.76 29.61
C HIS A 179 7.78 9.14 28.48
N ARG A 180 7.18 8.89 27.31
CA ARG A 180 7.87 8.31 26.15
C ARG A 180 7.84 9.28 24.96
N PRO A 181 8.88 9.27 24.10
CA PRO A 181 8.85 10.06 22.88
C PRO A 181 7.66 9.68 21.99
N VAL A 182 6.94 10.67 21.46
CA VAL A 182 5.69 10.47 20.70
C VAL A 182 5.92 9.65 19.41
N TRP A 183 6.91 10.01 18.60
CA TRP A 183 7.08 9.40 17.26
C TRP A 183 7.36 7.90 17.25
N PRO A 184 8.22 7.36 18.13
CA PRO A 184 8.36 5.91 18.31
C PRO A 184 7.05 5.22 18.74
N GLN A 185 6.23 5.84 19.60
CA GLN A 185 4.94 5.27 19.99
C GLN A 185 4.02 5.15 18.76
N LEU A 186 3.95 6.19 17.93
CA LEU A 186 3.16 6.17 16.70
C LEU A 186 3.69 5.15 15.67
N GLY A 187 5.01 4.96 15.62
CA GLY A 187 5.64 3.91 14.82
C GLY A 187 5.23 2.50 15.24
N GLN A 188 5.12 2.24 16.54
CA GLN A 188 4.66 0.94 17.08
C GLN A 188 3.19 0.63 16.72
N LEU A 189 2.36 1.65 16.51
CA LEU A 189 1.00 1.50 15.99
C LEU A 189 0.96 1.16 14.49
N GLY A 190 2.08 1.27 13.80
CA GLY A 190 2.18 1.05 12.36
C GLY A 190 1.61 2.19 11.51
N LEU A 191 1.52 3.41 12.06
CA LEU A 191 1.07 4.57 11.29
C LEU A 191 2.09 4.95 10.22
N THR A 192 1.62 5.33 9.04
CA THR A 192 2.42 5.73 7.87
C THR A 192 2.58 7.24 7.76
N LEU A 193 1.50 8.00 7.96
CA LEU A 193 1.50 9.46 7.90
C LEU A 193 0.57 10.03 8.96
N VAL A 194 1.09 10.95 9.78
CA VAL A 194 0.35 11.61 10.86
C VAL A 194 0.40 13.11 10.66
N ALA A 195 -0.77 13.73 10.64
CA ALA A 195 -0.91 15.18 10.66
C ALA A 195 -0.63 15.71 12.07
N VAL A 196 0.01 16.88 12.16
CA VAL A 196 0.31 17.55 13.42
C VAL A 196 -0.39 18.90 13.39
N SER A 197 -1.38 19.06 14.27
CA SER A 197 -1.95 20.38 14.52
C SER A 197 -0.90 21.26 15.21
N PRO A 198 -0.77 22.55 14.81
CA PRO A 198 0.00 23.52 15.59
C PRO A 198 -0.59 23.73 16.99
#